data_AF-M1MIR2-F1
#
_entry.id   AF-M1MIR2-F1
#
_cell.length_a   1.000
_cell.length_b   1.000
_cell.length_c   1.000
_cell.angle_alpha   90.00
_cell.angle_beta   90.00
_cell.angle_gamma   90.00
#
_symmetry.space_group_name_H-M   'P 1'
#
loop_
_entity.id
_entity.type
_entity.pdbx_description
1 polymer ?
#
loop_
_entity_poly.entity_id
_entity_poly.type
_entity_poly.pdbx_seq_one_letter_code
_entity_poly.pdbx_strand_id
1 'polypeptide(L)'
;MLVYYSSDTCELGVIYVALAQSQNSFGSDGGIVWYGKIKDIHLVKRNEIIELPKDSDSLYYRLEIDKWCRLERKIEIAKYQVRSFIYTTFYLLNNARSVTELCIKSKEEFRLFLELRRFHNKSSIEVDREIEVQSEINAFNFDGINIVVNDEGIMSIVDKTVIEVSKDDFIKKPIKSIKELLRK
;
A
#
# COMPACT_ATOMS: atom_id res chain seq x y z
N MET A 1 16.04 0.70 -14.63
CA MET A 1 15.34 1.91 -15.08
C MET A 1 13.85 1.65 -15.01
N LEU A 2 13.07 2.63 -14.56
CA LEU A 2 11.61 2.57 -14.53
C LEU A 2 11.03 3.78 -15.25
N VAL A 3 9.95 3.54 -15.99
CA VAL A 3 9.37 4.49 -16.93
C VAL A 3 7.86 4.54 -16.66
N TYR A 4 7.37 5.70 -16.22
CA TYR A 4 5.96 5.90 -15.84
C TYR A 4 5.30 6.94 -16.74
N TYR A 5 4.08 6.66 -17.21
CA TYR A 5 3.29 7.55 -18.05
C TYR A 5 2.79 8.74 -17.23
N SER A 6 2.97 9.97 -17.74
CA SER A 6 2.55 11.20 -17.09
C SER A 6 1.17 11.64 -17.61
N SER A 7 0.07 11.09 -17.09
CA SER A 7 -1.25 11.75 -17.17
C SER A 7 -1.45 12.77 -16.07
N ASP A 8 -0.82 12.57 -14.92
CA ASP A 8 -0.93 13.44 -13.76
C ASP A 8 0.43 14.09 -13.46
N THR A 9 0.45 15.42 -13.39
CA THR A 9 1.61 16.22 -13.00
C THR A 9 1.97 15.83 -11.57
N CYS A 10 3.08 15.13 -11.43
CA CYS A 10 3.46 14.52 -10.19
C CYS A 10 4.64 15.31 -9.64
N GLU A 11 4.38 16.22 -8.71
CA GLU A 11 5.41 16.86 -7.88
C GLU A 11 6.01 15.79 -6.96
N LEU A 12 6.85 14.94 -7.55
CA LEU A 12 7.29 13.68 -6.98
C LEU A 12 8.37 13.95 -5.93
N GLY A 13 7.94 14.30 -4.71
CA GLY A 13 8.75 14.24 -3.49
C GLY A 13 9.11 12.80 -3.07
N VAL A 14 9.26 11.89 -4.04
CA VAL A 14 9.57 10.48 -3.82
C VAL A 14 11.07 10.27 -3.77
N ILE A 15 11.49 9.47 -2.81
CA ILE A 15 12.92 9.20 -2.56
C ILE A 15 13.28 7.78 -3.02
N TYR A 16 12.29 6.88 -3.05
CA TYR A 16 12.47 5.47 -3.39
C TYR A 16 11.39 5.01 -4.36
N VAL A 17 11.73 4.01 -5.17
CA VAL A 17 10.78 3.26 -5.99
C VAL A 17 10.95 1.77 -5.76
N ALA A 18 9.85 1.02 -5.82
CA ALA A 18 9.85 -0.43 -5.67
C ALA A 18 9.22 -1.10 -6.89
N LEU A 19 9.65 -2.33 -7.18
CA LEU A 19 9.17 -3.11 -8.32
C LEU A 19 8.10 -4.10 -7.88
N ALA A 20 6.88 -3.91 -8.36
CA ALA A 20 5.81 -4.89 -8.24
C ALA A 20 5.90 -5.90 -9.39
N GLN A 21 6.18 -7.16 -9.07
CA GLN A 21 6.29 -8.24 -10.04
C GLN A 21 5.00 -9.08 -10.00
N SER A 22 4.29 -9.18 -11.13
CA SER A 22 3.00 -9.88 -11.21
C SER A 22 3.17 -11.38 -10.95
N GLN A 23 2.21 -12.01 -10.28
CA GLN A 23 2.21 -13.46 -10.12
C GLN A 23 2.00 -14.19 -11.45
N ASN A 24 1.25 -13.59 -12.38
CA ASN A 24 1.01 -14.20 -13.69
C ASN A 24 2.30 -14.38 -14.50
N SER A 25 3.26 -13.45 -14.37
CA SER A 25 4.53 -13.51 -15.10
C SER A 25 5.68 -14.12 -14.29
N PHE A 26 5.65 -14.00 -12.96
CA PHE A 26 6.76 -14.41 -12.07
C PHE A 26 6.42 -15.55 -11.11
N GLY A 27 5.20 -16.11 -11.14
CA GLY A 27 4.80 -17.25 -10.31
C GLY A 27 5.02 -17.01 -8.81
N SER A 28 5.69 -17.96 -8.14
CA SER A 28 6.05 -17.87 -6.71
C SER A 28 7.04 -16.75 -6.38
N ASP A 29 7.78 -16.27 -7.38
CA ASP A 29 8.72 -15.15 -7.23
C ASP A 29 8.02 -13.79 -7.40
N GLY A 30 6.74 -13.79 -7.80
CA GLY A 30 5.91 -12.60 -7.82
C GLY A 30 5.77 -11.96 -6.44
N GLY A 31 5.66 -10.63 -6.41
CA GLY A 31 5.70 -9.82 -5.21
C GLY A 31 6.51 -8.54 -5.38
N ILE A 32 6.78 -7.86 -4.28
CA ILE A 32 7.75 -6.76 -4.22
C ILE A 32 8.96 -7.26 -3.44
N VAL A 33 10.11 -7.28 -4.11
CA VAL A 33 11.39 -7.77 -3.58
C VAL A 33 12.48 -6.71 -3.65
N TRP A 34 12.40 -5.82 -4.64
CA TRP A 34 13.44 -4.86 -4.95
C TRP A 34 12.91 -3.44 -4.77
N TYR A 35 13.73 -2.60 -4.16
CA TYR A 35 13.55 -1.16 -4.11
C TYR A 35 14.85 -0.45 -4.43
N GLY A 36 14.77 0.79 -4.89
CA GLY A 36 15.94 1.59 -5.22
C GLY A 36 15.76 3.04 -4.81
N LYS A 37 16.84 3.64 -4.32
CA LYS A 37 16.87 5.09 -4.07
C LYS A 37 16.94 5.80 -5.42
N ILE A 38 16.04 6.76 -5.61
CA ILE A 38 16.02 7.59 -6.81
C ILE A 38 17.14 8.62 -6.68
N LYS A 39 18.00 8.66 -7.69
CA LYS A 39 19.09 9.62 -7.83
C LYS A 39 18.59 10.88 -8.54
N ASP A 40 17.85 10.70 -9.63
CA ASP A 40 17.32 11.79 -10.43
C ASP A 40 16.03 11.37 -11.16
N ILE A 41 15.22 12.35 -11.54
CA ILE A 41 13.95 12.19 -12.24
C ILE A 41 13.94 13.12 -13.46
N HIS A 42 13.79 12.54 -14.65
CA HIS A 42 13.72 13.31 -15.89
C HIS A 42 12.36 13.16 -16.54
N LEU A 43 11.78 14.27 -16.99
CA LEU A 43 10.63 14.27 -17.88
C LEU A 43 11.13 14.16 -19.33
N VAL A 44 10.83 13.05 -19.98
CA VAL A 44 11.32 12.73 -21.34
C VAL A 44 10.15 12.32 -22.24
N LYS A 45 10.33 12.41 -23.55
CA LYS A 45 9.36 11.86 -24.50
C LYS A 45 9.50 10.35 -24.60
N ARG A 46 8.42 9.67 -24.95
CA ARG A 46 8.39 8.21 -25.04
C ARG A 46 9.35 7.65 -26.09
N ASN A 47 9.56 8.35 -27.20
CA ASN A 47 10.52 8.00 -28.25
C ASN A 47 12.00 8.21 -27.84
N GLU A 48 12.29 9.00 -26.80
CA GLU A 48 13.64 9.19 -26.27
C GLU A 48 14.08 8.02 -25.36
N ILE A 49 13.16 7.12 -24.99
CA ILE A 49 13.42 5.96 -24.13
C ILE A 49 13.89 4.78 -24.98
N ILE A 50 15.20 4.59 -25.03
CA ILE A 50 15.87 3.59 -25.89
C ILE A 50 15.77 2.16 -25.36
N GLU A 51 15.60 1.99 -24.04
CA GLU A 51 15.56 0.67 -23.39
C GLU A 51 14.26 -0.09 -23.69
N LEU A 52 13.21 0.64 -24.06
CA LEU A 52 11.92 0.11 -24.48
C LEU A 52 11.47 0.91 -25.71
N PRO A 53 12.01 0.72 -26.92
CA PRO A 53 11.70 1.58 -28.05
C PRO A 53 10.20 1.64 -28.36
N LYS A 54 9.64 2.85 -28.55
CA LYS A 54 8.28 3.05 -29.03
C LYS A 54 8.18 4.43 -29.69
N ASP A 55 7.59 4.47 -30.87
CA ASP A 55 7.36 5.71 -31.60
C ASP A 55 6.11 6.42 -31.03
N SER A 56 6.35 7.38 -30.14
CA SER A 56 5.33 8.16 -29.45
C SER A 56 5.96 9.40 -28.80
N ASP A 57 5.28 10.54 -28.87
CA ASP A 57 5.73 11.79 -28.24
C ASP A 57 5.16 12.01 -26.83
N SER A 58 4.43 11.04 -26.27
CA SER A 58 3.86 11.17 -24.92
C SER A 58 4.95 11.37 -23.86
N LEU A 59 4.66 12.16 -22.83
CA LEU A 59 5.61 12.45 -21.75
C LEU A 59 5.63 11.33 -20.69
N TYR A 60 6.85 11.00 -20.25
CA TYR A 60 7.12 9.98 -19.24
C TYR A 60 8.13 10.47 -18.22
N TYR A 61 7.98 10.01 -16.98
CA TYR A 61 9.03 10.13 -15.97
C TYR A 61 10.02 8.98 -16.13
N ARG A 62 11.30 9.31 -16.34
CA ARG A 62 12.43 8.39 -16.34
C ARG A 62 13.17 8.51 -15.02
N LEU A 63 13.15 7.43 -14.23
CA LEU A 63 13.82 7.38 -12.93
C LEU A 63 15.24 6.83 -13.07
N GLU A 64 16.23 7.64 -12.69
CA GLU A 64 17.60 7.18 -12.48
C GLU A 64 17.73 6.64 -11.06
N ILE A 65 18.15 5.38 -10.94
CA ILE A 65 18.23 4.67 -9.65
C ILE A 65 19.70 4.54 -9.26
N ASP A 66 20.04 5.01 -8.06
CA ASP A 66 21.39 4.94 -7.51
C ASP A 66 21.85 3.49 -7.32
N LYS A 67 21.09 2.73 -6.53
CA LYS A 67 21.32 1.31 -6.28
C LYS A 67 20.01 0.58 -6.01
N TRP A 68 19.90 -0.63 -6.55
CA TRP A 68 18.86 -1.59 -6.19
C TRP A 68 19.25 -2.36 -4.93
N CYS A 69 18.34 -2.37 -3.97
CA CYS A 69 18.43 -3.10 -2.72
C CYS A 69 17.32 -4.14 -2.65
N ARG A 70 17.62 -5.29 -2.04
CA ARG A 70 16.64 -6.33 -1.77
C ARG A 70 15.97 -6.05 -0.43
N LEU A 71 14.65 -6.18 -0.36
CA LEU A 71 13.92 -6.20 0.90
C LEU A 71 14.29 -7.43 1.72
N GLU A 72 14.36 -7.30 3.04
CA GLU A 72 14.59 -8.44 3.95
C GLU A 72 13.48 -9.49 3.84
N ARG A 73 12.26 -9.04 3.51
CA ARG A 73 11.08 -9.87 3.33
C ARG A 73 10.37 -9.48 2.03
N LYS A 74 9.96 -10.49 1.26
CA LYS A 74 9.09 -10.30 0.10
C LYS A 74 7.70 -9.83 0.54
N ILE A 75 7.18 -8.79 -0.11
CA ILE A 75 5.78 -8.36 0.07
C ILE A 75 4.93 -9.13 -0.94
N GLU A 76 3.91 -9.82 -0.46
CA GLU A 76 3.05 -10.64 -1.31
C GLU A 76 1.99 -9.80 -2.06
N ILE A 77 1.78 -10.11 -3.33
CA ILE A 77 0.75 -9.47 -4.19
C ILE A 77 -0.48 -10.37 -4.37
N ALA A 78 -0.33 -11.70 -4.26
CA ALA A 78 -1.36 -12.74 -4.23
C ALA A 78 -2.67 -12.43 -5.00
N LYS A 79 -3.70 -11.95 -4.29
CA LYS A 79 -5.06 -11.78 -4.82
C LYS A 79 -5.28 -10.45 -5.56
N TYR A 80 -4.27 -9.59 -5.59
CA TYR A 80 -4.40 -8.21 -6.02
C TYR A 80 -3.58 -7.94 -7.29
N GLN A 81 -4.10 -7.11 -8.17
CA GLN A 81 -3.36 -6.66 -9.35
C GLN A 81 -2.96 -5.20 -9.14
N VAL A 82 -1.65 -4.96 -9.07
CA VAL A 82 -1.11 -3.59 -9.07
C VAL A 82 -1.16 -3.08 -10.50
N ARG A 83 -2.20 -2.30 -10.84
CA ARG A 83 -2.42 -1.80 -12.21
C ARG A 83 -1.68 -0.50 -12.49
N SER A 84 -1.35 0.25 -11.45
CA SER A 84 -0.58 1.50 -11.54
C SER A 84 0.53 1.50 -10.48
N PHE A 85 0.76 2.62 -9.79
CA PHE A 85 1.68 2.75 -8.67
C PHE A 85 0.94 3.00 -7.35
N ILE A 86 1.63 2.76 -6.23
CA ILE A 86 1.12 2.99 -4.87
C ILE A 86 2.06 3.95 -4.18
N TYR A 87 1.53 5.01 -3.58
CA TYR A 87 2.28 5.82 -2.63
C TYR A 87 2.27 5.15 -1.27
N THR A 88 3.46 5.02 -0.70
CA THR A 88 3.61 4.46 0.62
C THR A 88 4.84 5.06 1.30
N THR A 89 4.96 4.84 2.60
CA THR A 89 6.13 5.28 3.35
C THR A 89 7.25 4.26 3.25
N PHE A 90 8.50 4.71 3.41
CA PHE A 90 9.64 3.79 3.50
C PHE A 90 9.50 2.80 4.66
N TYR A 91 8.84 3.20 5.76
CA TYR A 91 8.52 2.31 6.87
C TYR A 91 7.63 1.14 6.42
N LEU A 92 6.50 1.42 5.76
CA LEU A 92 5.58 0.38 5.29
C LEU A 92 6.26 -0.53 4.26
N LEU A 93 7.03 0.04 3.33
CA LEU A 93 7.80 -0.73 2.36
C LEU A 93 8.75 -1.77 3.01
N ASN A 94 9.38 -1.44 4.15
CA ASN A 94 10.29 -2.37 4.82
C ASN A 94 9.59 -3.36 5.78
N ASN A 95 8.36 -3.08 6.20
CA ASN A 95 7.68 -3.84 7.27
C ASN A 95 6.41 -4.56 6.83
N ALA A 96 5.92 -4.28 5.62
CA ALA A 96 4.71 -4.87 5.08
C ALA A 96 4.90 -6.35 4.73
N ARG A 97 3.84 -7.14 4.91
CA ARG A 97 3.79 -8.55 4.48
C ARG A 97 2.99 -8.73 3.19
N SER A 98 2.04 -7.84 2.96
CA SER A 98 1.12 -7.85 1.82
C SER A 98 1.08 -6.48 1.17
N VAL A 99 0.83 -6.44 -0.14
CA VAL A 99 0.66 -5.19 -0.89
C VAL A 99 -0.48 -4.33 -0.33
N THR A 100 -1.49 -4.95 0.27
CA THR A 100 -2.63 -4.25 0.90
C THR A 100 -2.22 -3.42 2.11
N GLU A 101 -1.15 -3.80 2.82
CA GLU A 101 -0.58 -3.01 3.93
C GLU A 101 0.11 -1.73 3.42
N LEU A 102 0.49 -1.68 2.14
CA LEU A 102 1.05 -0.46 1.53
C LEU A 102 -0.02 0.60 1.25
N CYS A 103 -1.29 0.22 1.22
CA CYS A 103 -2.43 1.11 0.99
C CYS A 103 -2.86 1.91 2.23
N ILE A 104 -2.21 1.72 3.38
CA ILE A 104 -2.46 2.51 4.60
C ILE A 104 -2.04 3.95 4.35
N LYS A 105 -2.99 4.89 4.43
CA LYS A 105 -2.79 6.31 4.09
C LYS A 105 -2.99 7.26 5.28
N SER A 106 -3.77 6.87 6.29
CA SER A 106 -4.04 7.70 7.46
C SER A 106 -3.30 7.24 8.73
N LYS A 107 -3.18 8.15 9.71
CA LYS A 107 -2.57 7.83 11.01
C LYS A 107 -3.45 6.86 11.80
N GLU A 108 -4.76 6.96 11.65
CA GLU A 108 -5.78 6.17 12.31
C GLU A 108 -5.72 4.72 11.81
N GLU A 109 -5.70 4.51 10.49
CA GLU A 109 -5.49 3.20 9.87
C GLU A 109 -4.15 2.59 10.30
N PHE A 110 -3.07 3.38 10.27
CA PHE A 110 -1.76 2.91 10.68
C PHE A 110 -1.73 2.48 12.14
N ARG A 111 -2.38 3.26 13.02
CA ARG A 111 -2.46 2.94 14.44
C ARG A 111 -3.32 1.69 14.68
N LEU A 112 -4.47 1.57 14.01
CA LEU A 112 -5.32 0.38 14.04
C LEU A 112 -4.54 -0.86 13.61
N PHE A 113 -3.86 -0.79 12.47
CA PHE A 113 -3.02 -1.86 11.96
C PHE A 113 -1.96 -2.33 12.98
N LEU A 114 -1.23 -1.39 13.60
CA LEU A 114 -0.21 -1.72 14.59
C LEU A 114 -0.82 -2.39 15.84
N GLU A 115 -1.96 -1.92 16.31
CA GLU A 115 -2.63 -2.48 17.48
C GLU A 115 -3.18 -3.88 17.20
N LEU A 116 -3.85 -4.09 16.06
CA LEU A 116 -4.33 -5.42 15.66
C LEU A 116 -3.18 -6.43 15.55
N ARG A 117 -2.02 -6.02 15.01
CA ARG A 117 -0.84 -6.88 14.90
C ARG A 117 -0.27 -7.35 16.25
N ARG A 118 -0.56 -6.66 17.37
CA ARG A 118 -0.07 -7.05 18.71
C ARG A 118 -0.79 -8.27 19.27
N PHE A 119 -2.02 -8.52 18.84
CA PHE A 119 -2.85 -9.59 19.42
C PHE A 119 -2.51 -10.99 18.89
N HIS A 120 -1.42 -11.16 18.13
CA HIS A 120 -0.92 -12.45 17.62
C HIS A 120 -1.95 -13.30 16.85
N ASN A 121 -3.00 -12.69 16.32
CA ASN A 121 -4.03 -13.36 15.54
C ASN A 121 -3.90 -13.00 14.05
N LYS A 122 -4.64 -13.71 13.19
CA LYS A 122 -4.60 -13.49 11.73
C LYS A 122 -5.38 -12.22 11.38
N SER A 123 -4.67 -11.11 11.22
CA SER A 123 -5.21 -9.88 10.66
C SER A 123 -4.97 -9.83 9.14
N SER A 124 -5.94 -9.34 8.36
CA SER A 124 -5.77 -9.01 6.95
C SER A 124 -6.42 -7.67 6.60
N ILE A 125 -6.00 -7.07 5.49
CA ILE A 125 -6.56 -5.81 4.98
C ILE A 125 -7.28 -6.10 3.67
N GLU A 126 -8.52 -5.67 3.57
CA GLU A 126 -9.35 -5.73 2.38
C GLU A 126 -9.27 -4.39 1.64
N VAL A 127 -8.94 -4.48 0.35
CA VAL A 127 -8.91 -3.39 -0.62
C VAL A 127 -9.57 -3.91 -1.90
N ASP A 128 -9.80 -3.03 -2.86
CA ASP A 128 -10.26 -3.43 -4.19
C ASP A 128 -9.28 -4.40 -4.86
N ARG A 129 -9.81 -5.32 -5.69
CA ARG A 129 -8.97 -6.33 -6.37
C ARG A 129 -7.89 -5.70 -7.25
N GLU A 130 -8.18 -4.53 -7.80
CA GLU A 130 -7.28 -3.75 -8.62
C GLU A 130 -6.76 -2.61 -7.77
N ILE A 131 -5.45 -2.63 -7.50
CA ILE A 131 -4.79 -1.61 -6.71
C ILE A 131 -4.21 -0.56 -7.65
N GLU A 132 -4.69 0.66 -7.46
CA GLU A 132 -4.30 1.86 -8.17
C GLU A 132 -3.92 2.95 -7.16
N VAL A 133 -3.48 4.11 -7.67
CA VAL A 133 -2.98 5.23 -6.86
C VAL A 133 -4.01 5.67 -5.81
N GLN A 134 -5.28 5.68 -6.22
CA GLN A 134 -6.39 6.16 -5.39
C GLN A 134 -7.00 5.07 -4.50
N SER A 135 -6.59 3.81 -4.60
CA SER A 135 -7.19 2.73 -3.80
C SER A 135 -7.11 3.02 -2.31
N GLU A 136 -8.24 2.82 -1.62
CA GLU A 136 -8.39 3.00 -0.18
C GLU A 136 -8.58 1.63 0.50
N ILE A 137 -8.46 1.62 1.82
CA ILE A 137 -8.75 0.42 2.61
C ILE A 137 -10.26 0.32 2.81
N ASN A 138 -10.84 -0.77 2.33
CA ASN A 138 -12.26 -1.06 2.51
C ASN A 138 -12.55 -1.54 3.94
N ALA A 139 -11.70 -2.43 4.47
CA ALA A 139 -11.80 -2.94 5.84
C ALA A 139 -10.49 -3.57 6.34
N PHE A 140 -10.32 -3.57 7.65
CA PHE A 140 -9.40 -4.46 8.36
C PHE A 140 -10.20 -5.67 8.85
N ASN A 141 -9.80 -6.87 8.47
CA ASN A 141 -10.36 -8.09 9.03
C ASN A 141 -9.48 -8.60 10.18
N PHE A 142 -10.10 -8.87 11.31
CA PHE A 142 -9.44 -9.46 12.48
C PHE A 142 -10.34 -10.53 13.09
N ASP A 143 -9.91 -11.80 13.01
CA ASP A 143 -10.68 -12.96 13.50
C ASP A 143 -12.14 -13.01 13.01
N GLY A 144 -12.37 -12.63 11.75
CA GLY A 144 -13.71 -12.61 11.14
C GLY A 144 -14.52 -11.34 11.45
N ILE A 145 -13.97 -10.40 12.23
CA ILE A 145 -14.58 -9.10 12.47
C ILE A 145 -14.03 -8.10 11.45
N ASN A 146 -14.93 -7.43 10.73
CA ASN A 146 -14.57 -6.34 9.83
C ASN A 146 -14.59 -5.02 10.58
N ILE A 147 -13.50 -4.27 10.46
CA ILE A 147 -13.29 -2.97 11.08
C ILE A 147 -13.05 -1.95 9.97
N VAL A 148 -13.83 -0.87 9.93
CA VAL A 148 -13.74 0.20 8.94
C VAL A 148 -13.31 1.48 9.63
N VAL A 149 -12.43 2.24 8.97
CA VAL A 149 -12.05 3.58 9.40
C VAL A 149 -12.65 4.55 8.39
N ASN A 150 -13.49 5.48 8.83
CA ASN A 150 -14.10 6.51 7.98
C ASN A 150 -13.96 7.88 8.65
N ASP A 151 -14.62 8.91 8.14
CA ASP A 151 -14.57 10.26 8.73
C ASP A 151 -15.16 10.33 10.14
N GLU A 152 -16.24 9.58 10.40
CA GLU A 152 -17.00 9.58 11.66
C GLU A 152 -16.24 8.89 12.79
N GLY A 153 -15.54 7.79 12.50
CA GLY A 153 -14.88 7.00 13.53
C GLY A 153 -14.21 5.73 13.04
N ILE A 154 -14.06 4.80 13.97
CA ILE A 154 -13.63 3.44 13.72
C ILE A 154 -14.79 2.54 14.11
N MET A 155 -15.29 1.75 13.17
CA MET A 155 -16.48 0.93 13.34
C MET A 155 -16.15 -0.54 13.14
N SER A 156 -16.77 -1.42 13.93
CA SER A 156 -16.80 -2.85 13.65
C SER A 156 -18.22 -3.35 13.49
N ILE A 157 -18.38 -4.41 12.69
CA ILE A 157 -19.65 -5.10 12.54
C ILE A 157 -19.52 -6.49 13.17
N VAL A 158 -20.28 -6.73 14.24
CA VAL A 158 -20.33 -8.02 14.96
C VAL A 158 -21.78 -8.44 15.10
N ASP A 159 -22.15 -9.60 14.57
CA ASP A 159 -23.50 -10.18 14.67
C ASP A 159 -24.66 -9.19 14.36
N LYS A 160 -24.49 -8.40 13.28
CA LYS A 160 -25.40 -7.32 12.83
C LYS A 160 -25.47 -6.09 13.74
N THR A 161 -24.65 -6.03 14.78
CA THR A 161 -24.46 -4.84 15.61
C THR A 161 -23.27 -4.04 15.09
N VAL A 162 -23.45 -2.73 15.01
CA VAL A 162 -22.35 -1.80 14.73
C VAL A 162 -21.81 -1.28 16.06
N ILE A 163 -20.52 -1.47 16.30
CA ILE A 163 -19.80 -0.88 17.42
C ILE A 163 -18.94 0.24 16.85
N GLU A 164 -19.09 1.44 17.37
CA GLU A 164 -18.36 2.62 16.90
C GLU A 164 -17.52 3.21 18.04
N VAL A 165 -16.30 3.61 17.69
CA VAL A 165 -15.40 4.33 18.58
C VAL A 165 -14.88 5.58 17.88
N SER A 166 -14.90 6.72 18.57
CA SER A 166 -14.35 7.95 18.05
C SER A 166 -12.83 7.84 17.82
N LYS A 167 -12.31 8.55 16.80
CA LYS A 167 -10.87 8.61 16.53
C LYS A 167 -10.09 9.16 17.73
N ASP A 168 -10.63 10.17 18.39
CA ASP A 168 -10.03 10.78 19.58
C ASP A 168 -9.90 9.79 20.74
N ASP A 169 -10.95 9.00 20.99
CA ASP A 169 -10.90 7.97 22.02
C ASP A 169 -9.93 6.86 21.66
N PHE A 170 -9.90 6.47 20.38
CA PHE A 170 -8.95 5.47 19.89
C PHE A 170 -7.49 5.92 20.06
N ILE A 171 -7.17 7.18 19.75
CA ILE A 171 -5.83 7.73 19.94
C ILE A 171 -5.45 7.75 21.42
N LYS A 172 -6.39 8.15 22.30
CA LYS A 172 -6.13 8.25 23.75
C LYS A 172 -6.06 6.88 24.44
N LYS A 173 -6.88 5.91 24.00
CA LYS A 173 -7.09 4.62 24.69
C LYS A 173 -7.19 3.44 23.71
N PRO A 174 -6.16 3.21 22.88
CA PRO A 174 -6.24 2.29 21.74
C PRO A 174 -6.60 0.86 22.16
N ILE A 175 -5.99 0.33 23.23
CA ILE A 175 -6.27 -1.04 23.69
C ILE A 175 -7.73 -1.20 24.16
N LYS A 176 -8.29 -0.18 24.82
CA LYS A 176 -9.69 -0.21 25.27
C LYS A 176 -10.61 -0.25 24.04
N SER A 177 -10.37 0.65 23.10
CA SER A 177 -11.13 0.76 21.86
C SER A 177 -11.06 -0.53 21.03
N ILE A 178 -9.89 -1.16 20.91
CA ILE A 178 -9.77 -2.47 20.23
C ILE A 178 -10.60 -3.54 20.94
N LYS A 179 -10.52 -3.64 22.27
CA LYS A 179 -11.34 -4.62 23.02
C LYS A 179 -12.84 -4.39 22.84
N GLU A 180 -13.25 -3.13 22.69
CA GLU A 180 -14.63 -2.74 22.43
C GLU A 180 -15.06 -3.13 21.01
N LEU A 181 -14.26 -2.79 20.00
CA LEU A 181 -14.49 -3.16 18.60
C LEU A 181 -14.51 -4.68 18.38
N LEU A 182 -13.75 -5.43 19.16
CA LEU A 182 -13.65 -6.89 19.05
C LEU A 182 -14.64 -7.63 19.99
N ARG A 183 -15.54 -6.91 20.64
CA ARG A 183 -16.51 -7.50 21.57
C ARG A 183 -17.51 -8.36 20.78
N LYS A 184 -17.56 -9.64 21.13
CA LYS A 184 -18.60 -10.58 20.71
C LYS A 184 -19.80 -10.51 21.65
#